data_AF-A0A940T0E5-F1
#
_entry.id   AF-A0A940T0E5-F1
#
_cell.length_a   1.000
_cell.length_b   1.000
_cell.length_c   1.000
_cell.angle_alpha   90.00
_cell.angle_beta   90.00
_cell.angle_gamma   90.00
#
_symmetry.space_group_name_H-M   'P 1'
#
loop_
_entity.id
_entity.type
_entity.pdbx_description
1 polymer ?
#
loop_
_entity_poly.entity_id
_entity_poly.type
_entity_poly.pdbx_seq_one_letter_code
_entity_poly.pdbx_strand_id
1 'polypeptide(L)' 'MWPIILAVAVSIFVILLELPTLYKKKQYKEMVIYSSLTISSLTIYTMQTLNYRLPNPLELISMMYKRFWFMAG' A
#
# COMPACT_ATOMS: atom_id res chain seq x y z
N MET A 1 -10.22 -13.57 5.84
CA MET A 1 -10.94 -13.22 4.59
C MET A 1 -11.86 -12.01 4.77
N TRP A 2 -12.62 -11.91 5.86
CA TRP A 2 -13.47 -10.75 6.20
C TRP A 2 -12.82 -9.36 6.10
N PRO A 3 -11.59 -9.12 6.64
CA PRO A 3 -10.94 -7.81 6.54
C PRO A 3 -10.60 -7.39 5.10
N ILE A 4 -10.25 -8.36 4.24
CA ILE A 4 -9.93 -8.09 2.83
C ILE A 4 -11.18 -7.65 2.07
N ILE A 5 -12.30 -8.34 2.29
CA ILE A 5 -13.60 -7.99 1.70
C ILE A 5 -14.00 -6.56 2.11
N LEU A 6 -13.81 -6.22 3.38
CA LEU A 6 -14.12 -4.89 3.89
C LEU A 6 -13.21 -3.81 3.29
N ALA A 7 -11.91 -4.08 3.16
CA ALA A 7 -10.97 -3.16 2.52
C ALA A 7 -11.27 -2.94 1.03
N VAL A 8 -11.68 -3.99 0.30
CA VAL A 8 -12.12 -3.90 -1.09
C VAL A 8 -13.42 -3.08 -1.19
N ALA A 9 -14.39 -3.32 -0.30
CA ALA A 9 -15.64 -2.56 -0.29
C ALA A 9 -15.40 -1.06 -0.02
N VAL A 10 -14.56 -0.73 0.95
CA VAL A 10 -14.20 0.66 1.27
C VAL A 10 -13.46 1.32 0.11
N SER A 11 -12.47 0.65 -0.48
CA SER A 11 -11.72 1.20 -1.62
C SER A 11 -12.60 1.46 -2.83
N ILE A 12 -13.54 0.56 -3.15
CA ILE A 12 -14.55 0.79 -4.20
C ILE A 12 -15.43 2.00 -3.86
N PHE A 13 -15.85 2.15 -2.60
CA PHE A 13 -16.69 3.27 -2.17
C PHE A 13 -15.97 4.61 -2.32
N VAL A 14 -14.70 4.69 -1.92
CA VAL A 14 -13.88 5.90 -2.08
C VAL A 14 -13.66 6.21 -3.56
N ILE A 15 -13.31 5.20 -4.37
CA ILE A 15 -13.16 5.33 -5.83
C ILE A 15 -14.46 5.88 -6.47
N LEU A 16 -15.63 5.41 -6.06
CA LEU A 16 -16.92 5.88 -6.57
C LEU A 16 -17.24 7.33 -6.19
N LEU A 17 -16.74 7.84 -5.07
CA LEU A 17 -16.91 9.24 -4.66
C LEU A 17 -15.89 10.16 -5.35
N GLU A 18 -14.65 9.70 -5.50
CA GLU A 18 -13.55 10.50 -6.05
C GLU A 18 -13.46 10.49 -7.59
N LEU A 19 -13.73 9.37 -8.26
CA LEU A 19 -13.76 9.33 -9.73
C LEU A 19 -14.68 10.36 -10.37
N PRO A 20 -15.96 10.54 -9.95
CA PRO A 20 -16.83 11.53 -10.58
C PRO A 20 -16.42 12.96 -10.25
N THR A 21 -15.83 13.21 -9.08
CA THR A 21 -15.33 14.54 -8.71
C THR A 21 -14.08 14.90 -9.52
N LEU A 22 -13.15 13.97 -9.72
CA LEU A 22 -11.97 14.17 -10.58
C LEU A 22 -12.31 14.26 -12.08
N TYR A 23 -13.28 13.46 -12.54
CA TYR A 23 -13.76 13.52 -13.92
C TYR A 23 -14.39 14.88 -14.25
N LYS A 24 -15.20 15.42 -13.33
CA LYS A 24 -15.80 16.76 -13.47
C LYS A 24 -14.74 17.86 -13.55
N LYS A 25 -13.60 17.70 -12.87
CA LYS A 25 -12.47 18.65 -12.93
C LYS A 25 -11.52 18.41 -14.11
N LYS A 26 -11.74 17.38 -14.93
CA LYS A 26 -10.86 16.94 -16.04
C LYS A 26 -9.41 16.69 -15.59
N GLN A 27 -9.18 16.36 -14.32
CA GLN A 27 -7.85 16.15 -13.76
C GLN A 27 -7.38 14.70 -13.96
N TYR A 28 -7.15 14.32 -15.21
CA TYR A 28 -6.75 12.95 -15.57
C TYR A 28 -5.43 12.50 -14.90
N LYS A 29 -4.50 13.43 -14.66
CA LYS A 29 -3.23 13.12 -13.96
C LYS A 29 -3.48 12.69 -12.51
N GLU A 30 -4.35 13.39 -11.79
CA GLU A 30 -4.67 13.06 -10.40
C GLU A 30 -5.42 11.73 -10.31
N MET A 31 -6.26 11.42 -11.31
CA MET A 31 -6.96 10.14 -11.41
C MET A 31 -5.99 8.95 -11.49
N VAL A 32 -4.94 9.08 -12.28
CA VAL A 32 -3.91 8.03 -12.43
C VAL A 32 -3.10 7.89 -11.14
N ILE A 33 -2.68 9.00 -10.52
CA ILE A 33 -1.96 8.97 -9.24
C ILE A 33 -2.83 8.31 -8.17
N TYR A 34 -4.08 8.73 -8.03
CA TYR A 34 -5.03 8.19 -7.06
C TYR A 34 -5.26 6.68 -7.25
N SER A 35 -5.48 6.24 -8.48
CA SER A 35 -5.65 4.82 -8.81
C SER A 35 -4.41 4.00 -8.47
N SER A 36 -3.22 4.50 -8.82
CA SER A 36 -1.95 3.82 -8.49
C SER A 36 -1.71 3.72 -6.97
N LEU A 37 -2.01 4.78 -6.21
CA LEU A 37 -1.93 4.78 -4.74
C LEU A 37 -2.94 3.80 -4.12
N THR A 38 -4.14 3.73 -4.67
CA THR A 38 -5.18 2.82 -4.16
C THR A 38 -4.82 1.37 -4.41
N ILE A 39 -4.31 1.04 -5.60
CA ILE A 39 -3.87 -0.32 -5.95
C ILE A 39 -2.68 -0.77 -5.07
N SER A 40 -1.68 0.10 -4.91
CA SER A 40 -0.52 -0.19 -4.06
C SER A 40 -0.92 -0.38 -2.59
N SER A 41 -1.80 0.49 -2.07
CA SER A 41 -2.32 0.36 -0.70
C SER A 41 -3.08 -0.94 -0.49
N LEU A 42 -3.94 -1.32 -1.43
CA LEU A 42 -4.71 -2.57 -1.37
C LEU A 42 -3.78 -3.80 -1.45
N THR A 43 -2.73 -3.73 -2.27
CA THR A 43 -1.72 -4.77 -2.40
C THR A 43 -0.95 -4.95 -1.08
N ILE A 44 -0.48 -3.86 -0.49
CA ILE A 44 0.24 -3.92 0.81
C ILE A 44 -0.69 -4.45 1.91
N TYR A 45 -1.93 -3.96 1.97
CA TYR A 45 -2.90 -4.39 2.95
C TYR A 45 -3.21 -5.89 2.84
N THR A 46 -3.40 -6.41 1.63
CA THR A 46 -3.65 -7.84 1.40
C THR A 46 -2.44 -8.69 1.78
N MET A 47 -1.21 -8.27 1.42
CA MET A 47 0.03 -8.92 1.85
C MET A 47 0.16 -8.98 3.38
N GLN A 48 -0.12 -7.86 4.06
CA GLN A 48 -0.06 -7.78 5.52
C GLN A 48 -1.12 -8.67 6.18
N THR A 49 -2.34 -8.68 5.65
CA THR A 49 -3.46 -9.48 6.18
C THR A 49 -3.24 -10.98 5.98
N LEU A 50 -2.51 -11.38 4.93
CA LEU A 50 -2.11 -12.77 4.68
C LEU A 50 -0.94 -13.23 5.57
N ASN A 51 -0.50 -12.42 6.55
CA ASN A 51 0.70 -12.64 7.35
C ASN A 51 1.95 -12.88 6.49
N TYR A 52 1.95 -12.40 5.25
CA TYR A 52 3.17 -12.36 4.47
C TYR A 52 4.12 -11.44 5.21
N ARG A 53 5.30 -11.94 5.59
CA ARG A 53 6.34 -11.15 6.24
C ARG A 53 6.81 -10.10 5.24
N LEU A 54 6.10 -8.97 5.20
CA LEU A 54 6.64 -7.74 4.66
C LEU A 54 7.96 -7.52 5.40
N PRO A 55 9.10 -7.43 4.68
CA PRO A 55 10.38 -7.20 5.33
C PRO A 55 10.21 -5.94 6.18
N ASN A 56 10.17 -6.14 7.49
CA ASN A 56 9.89 -5.06 8.40
C ASN A 56 11.02 -4.04 8.20
N PRO A 57 10.75 -2.74 8.01
CA PRO A 57 11.82 -1.75 7.90
C PRO A 57 12.82 -1.86 9.05
N LEU A 58 12.34 -2.21 10.25
CA LEU A 58 13.17 -2.51 11.42
C LEU A 58 14.03 -3.78 11.25
N GLU A 59 13.52 -4.85 10.64
CA GLU A 59 14.34 -6.03 10.30
C GLU A 59 15.38 -5.70 9.25
N LEU A 60 15.05 -4.86 8.27
CA LEU A 60 15.98 -4.43 7.23
C LEU A 60 17.12 -3.58 7.82
N ILE A 61 16.78 -2.64 8.70
CA ILE A 61 17.75 -1.83 9.46
C ILE A 61 18.58 -2.74 10.37
N SER A 62 17.96 -3.68 11.08
CA SER A 62 18.66 -4.63 11.95
C SER A 62 19.63 -5.52 11.15
N MET A 63 19.23 -5.99 9.96
CA MET A 63 20.12 -6.72 9.04
C MET A 63 21.31 -5.86 8.59
N MET A 64 21.09 -4.59 8.24
CA MET A 64 22.17 -3.68 7.86
C MET A 64 23.15 -3.45 9.02
N TYR A 65 22.64 -3.21 10.22
CA TYR A 65 23.46 -3.03 11.43
C TYR A 65 24.24 -4.30 11.78
N LYS A 66 23.59 -5.47 11.74
CA LYS A 66 24.22 -6.75 12.04
C LYS A 66 25.31 -7.09 11.03
N ARG A 67 25.10 -6.75 9.75
CA ARG A 67 26.09 -6.92 8.67
C ARG A 67 27.25 -5.95 8.80
N PHE A 68 27.00 -4.71 9.21
CA PHE A 68 28.05 -3.72 9.46
C PHE A 68 28.94 -4.12 10.64
N TRP A 69 28.34 -4.61 11.73
CA TRP A 69 29.09 -5.09 12.90
C TRP A 69 29.94 -6.33 12.58
N PHE A 70 29.41 -7.29 11.81
CA PHE A 70 30.15 -8.48 11.38
C PHE A 70 31.36 -8.19 10.46
N MET A 71 31.40 -7.03 9.79
CA MET A 71 32.51 -6.62 8.95
C MET A 71 33.56 -5.78 9.69
N ALA A 72 33.26 -5.34 10.91
CA ALA A 72 34.10 -4.45 11.72
C ALA A 72 34.86 -5.16 12.87
N GLY A 73 34.70 -6.48 13.00
CA GLY A 73 35.45 -7.34 13.94
C GLY A 73 36.21 -8.43 13.18
#